data_AF-A0A225V1B5-F1
#
_entry.id   AF-A0A225V1B5-F1
#
_cell.length_a   1.000
_cell.length_b   1.000
_cell.length_c   1.000
_cell.angle_alpha   90.00
_cell.angle_beta   90.00
_cell.angle_gamma   90.00
#
_symmetry.space_group_name_H-M   'P 1'
#
loop_
_entity.id
_entity.type
_entity.pdbx_description
1 polymer ?
#
loop_
_entity_poly.entity_id
_entity_poly.type
_entity_poly.pdbx_seq_one_letter_code
_entity_poly.pdbx_strand_id
1 'polypeptide(L)' 'MTCQNNIHWRAVVILHMYDVPLEHVSELLGAKQRTLRRWHNLFLREGIVNDKAKRNHA' A
#
# COMPACT_ATOMS: atom_id res chain seq x y z
N MET A 1 15.51 5.01 7.04
CA MET A 1 14.40 4.14 6.57
C MET A 1 13.46 3.93 7.75
N THR A 2 12.29 4.57 7.76
CA THR A 2 11.31 4.44 8.86
C THR A 2 10.38 3.25 8.59
N CYS A 3 10.14 2.41 9.61
CA CYS A 3 9.43 1.12 9.52
C CYS A 3 8.05 1.17 8.84
N GLN A 4 7.40 2.33 8.80
CA GLN A 4 6.08 2.54 8.23
C GLN A 4 6.06 2.55 6.69
N ASN A 5 7.13 3.00 6.03
CA ASN A 5 7.23 2.90 4.57
C ASN A 5 7.34 1.44 4.11
N ASN A 6 7.88 0.57 4.97
CA ASN A 6 8.08 -0.83 4.64
C ASN A 6 6.76 -1.59 4.58
N ILE A 7 5.77 -1.25 5.42
CA ILE A 7 4.52 -2.01 5.45
C ILE A 7 3.64 -1.73 4.22
N HIS A 8 3.66 -0.50 3.68
CA HIS A 8 2.91 -0.15 2.48
C HIS A 8 3.45 -0.90 1.25
N TRP A 9 4.78 -0.91 1.07
CA TRP A 9 5.41 -1.64 -0.03
C TRP A 9 5.22 -3.15 0.10
N ARG A 10 5.35 -3.69 1.32
CA ARG A 10 5.07 -5.12 1.57
C ARG A 10 3.64 -5.50 1.19
N ALA A 11 2.66 -4.69 1.58
CA ALA A 11 1.26 -4.90 1.21
C ALA A 11 1.07 -4.96 -0.32
N VAL A 12 1.63 -3.98 -1.04
CA VAL A 12 1.46 -3.89 -2.50
C VAL A 12 2.19 -5.02 -3.22
N VAL A 13 3.40 -5.39 -2.81
CA VAL A 13 4.13 -6.51 -3.41
C VAL A 13 3.35 -7.82 -3.26
N ILE A 14 2.84 -8.10 -2.05
CA ILE A 14 2.04 -9.31 -1.79
C ILE A 14 0.77 -9.32 -2.63
N LEU A 15 0.07 -8.19 -2.73
CA LEU A 15 -1.16 -8.10 -3.51
C LEU A 15 -0.92 -8.19 -5.03
N HIS A 16 0.11 -7.52 -5.54
CA HIS A 16 0.32 -7.30 -6.98
C HIS A 16 1.22 -8.34 -7.63
N MET A 17 2.34 -8.71 -6.99
CA MET A 17 3.30 -9.65 -7.57
C MET A 17 2.95 -11.10 -7.27
N TYR A 18 2.41 -11.35 -6.07
CA TYR A 18 2.05 -12.70 -5.63
C TYR A 18 0.55 -12.99 -5.81
N ASP A 19 -0.22 -12.04 -6.34
CA ASP A 19 -1.66 -12.16 -6.60
C ASP A 19 -2.46 -12.67 -5.39
N VAL A 20 -2.01 -12.31 -4.18
CA VAL A 20 -2.66 -12.76 -2.95
C VAL A 20 -3.94 -11.95 -2.75
N PRO A 21 -5.09 -12.60 -2.48
CA PRO A 21 -6.35 -11.90 -2.25
C PRO A 21 -6.25 -10.85 -1.14
N LEU A 22 -6.90 -9.71 -1.36
CA LEU A 22 -6.91 -8.56 -0.43
C LEU A 22 -7.29 -8.95 1.01
N GLU A 23 -8.19 -9.93 1.16
CA GLU A 23 -8.67 -10.42 2.44
C GLU A 23 -7.54 -11.07 3.24
N HIS A 24 -6.78 -11.97 2.63
CA HIS A 24 -5.61 -12.60 3.24
C HIS A 24 -4.50 -11.60 3.57
N VAL A 25 -4.28 -10.60 2.70
CA VAL A 25 -3.29 -9.54 2.98
C VAL A 25 -3.73 -8.66 4.16
N SER A 26 -5.05 -8.43 4.29
CA SER A 26 -5.65 -7.70 5.42
C SER A 26 -5.42 -8.43 6.74
N GLU A 27 -5.65 -9.74 6.76
CA GLU A 27 -5.40 -10.60 7.92
C GLU A 27 -3.92 -10.67 8.28
N LEU A 28 -3.06 -10.91 7.29
CA LEU A 28 -1.61 -11.06 7.48
C LEU A 28 -0.95 -9.79 8.05
N LEU A 29 -1.35 -8.62 7.55
CA LEU A 29 -0.71 -7.35 7.92
C LEU A 29 -1.48 -6.59 9.00
N GLY A 30 -2.66 -7.06 9.41
CA GLY A 30 -3.54 -6.36 10.36
C GLY A 30 -4.04 -5.00 9.84
N ALA A 31 -3.92 -4.75 8.55
CA ALA A 31 -4.33 -3.50 7.92
C ALA A 31 -5.77 -3.61 7.39
N LYS A 32 -6.55 -2.54 7.47
CA LYS A 32 -7.91 -2.51 6.89
C LYS A 32 -7.85 -2.66 5.38
N GLN A 33 -8.72 -3.49 4.80
CA GLN A 33 -8.83 -3.66 3.34
C GLN A 33 -8.97 -2.35 2.56
N ARG A 34 -9.70 -1.35 3.10
CA ARG A 34 -9.82 -0.02 2.47
C ARG A 34 -8.47 0.69 2.34
N THR A 35 -7.63 0.55 3.36
CA THR A 35 -6.28 1.12 3.39
C THR A 35 -5.38 0.42 2.37
N LEU A 36 -5.43 -0.91 2.32
CA LEU A 36 -4.71 -1.71 1.32
C LEU A 36 -5.12 -1.34 -0.11
N ARG A 37 -6.43 -1.21 -0.38
CA ARG A 37 -6.96 -0.73 -1.67
C ARG A 37 -6.43 0.65 -2.03
N ARG A 38 -6.36 1.57 -1.07
CA ARG A 38 -5.82 2.91 -1.30
C ARG A 38 -4.35 2.84 -1.73
N TRP A 39 -3.52 2.08 -1.02
CA TRP A 39 -2.10 1.94 -1.38
C TRP A 39 -1.90 1.27 -2.73
N HIS A 40 -2.67 0.21 -3.02
CA HIS A 40 -2.61 -0.46 -4.31
C HIS A 40 -3.03 0.46 -5.47
N ASN A 41 -4.12 1.23 -5.29
CA ASN A 41 -4.56 2.20 -6.29
C ASN A 41 -3.53 3.31 -6.51
N LEU A 42 -2.87 3.77 -5.45
CA LEU A 42 -1.80 4.76 -5.57
C LEU A 42 -0.60 4.20 -6.35
N PHE A 43 -0.24 2.95 -6.09
CA PHE A 43 0.82 2.25 -6.82
C PHE A 43 0.49 2.14 -8.31
N LEU A 44 -0.72 1.69 -8.65
CA LEU A 44 -1.16 1.56 -10.05
C LEU A 44 -1.18 2.91 -10.78
N ARG A 45 -1.46 4.01 -10.08
CA ARG A 45 -1.56 5.35 -10.68
C ARG A 45 -0.23 6.08 -10.79
N GLU A 46 0.61 6.00 -9.76
CA GLU A 46 1.76 6.89 -9.57
C GLU A 46 3.08 6.14 -9.34
N GLY A 47 3.05 4.80 -9.25
CA GLY A 47 4.23 4.00 -8.93
C GLY A 47 4.73 4.18 -7.49
N ILE A 48 3.92 4.80 -6.62
CA ILE A 48 4.25 5.03 -5.21
C ILE A 48 3.16 4.48 -4.29
N VAL A 49 3.50 4.17 -3.04
CA VAL A 49 2.57 3.57 -2.04
C VAL A 49 2.34 4.45 -0.82
N ASN A 50 2.84 5.68 -0.84
CA ASN A 50 2.85 6.56 0.31
C ASN A 50 2.28 7.93 -0.06
N ASP A 51 1.37 8.44 0.75
CA ASP A 51 0.75 9.78 0.61
C ASP A 51 1.74 10.94 0.88
N LYS A 52 3.05 10.71 0.74
CA LYS A 52 4.03 11.79 0.61
C LYS A 52 4.02 12.39 -0.79
N ALA A 53 3.00 12.13 -1.60
CA ALA A 53 2.60 13.01 -2.69
C ALA A 53 2.56 14.42 -2.10
N LYS A 54 3.51 15.25 -2.54
CA LYS A 54 3.81 16.56 -1.95
C LYS A 54 2.50 17.30 -1.70
N ARG A 55 2.20 17.62 -0.43
CA ARG A 55 1.44 18.84 -0.13
C ARG A 55 2.33 19.99 -0.56
N ASN A 56 2.37 20.27 -1.86
CA ASN A 56 2.75 21.59 -2.31
C ASN A 56 1.66 22.49 -1.73
N HIS A 57 2.02 23.22 -0.68
CA HIS A 57 1.30 24.41 -0.28
C HIS A 57 1.17 25.28 -1.53
N ALA A 58 -0.06 25.39 -2.02
CA ALA A 58 -0.49 26.46 -2.90
C ALA A 58 -1.12 27.54 -2.02
#